data_AF-A0A141RC82-F1
#
_entry.id   AF-A0A141RC82-F1
#
_cell.length_a   1.000
_cell.length_b   1.000
_cell.length_c   1.000
_cell.angle_alpha   90.00
_cell.angle_beta   90.00
_cell.angle_gamma   90.00
#
_symmetry.space_group_name_H-M   'P 1'
#
loop_
_entity.id
_entity.type
_entity.pdbx_description
1 polymer ?
#
loop_
_entity_poly.entity_id
_entity_poly.type
_entity_poly.pdbx_seq_one_letter_code
_entity_poly.pdbx_strand_id
1 'polypeptide(L)'
;AAKMHLKEEELVEKAKKMAWHLLAASVGLLALSQLAHADSLDEQRSRYAQIKQAWDNRQIDVVDQLMPTLSTYPLYPYLQYRQITDDLMNQPALVVKNFIDANPTLPPARSLRSRFVNELARRSDWRGLLAFSPDKPTSTEAQCNYYYAKLSVGQSQEAWSGAKALWLTG
;
A
#
# COMPACT_ATOMS: atom_id res chain seq x y z
N ALA A 1 -69.78 4.70 27.33
CA ALA A 1 -68.62 4.84 28.25
C ALA A 1 -67.66 3.65 28.17
N ALA A 2 -68.08 2.41 28.50
CA ALA A 2 -67.17 1.25 28.59
C ALA A 2 -66.38 0.89 27.30
N LYS A 3 -67.01 0.92 26.12
CA LYS A 3 -66.31 0.69 24.83
C LYS A 3 -65.25 1.75 24.49
N MET A 4 -65.38 2.95 25.07
CA MET A 4 -64.44 4.05 24.84
C MET A 4 -63.20 3.89 25.71
N HIS A 5 -63.40 3.53 26.99
CA HIS A 5 -62.30 3.21 27.92
C HIS A 5 -61.45 2.02 27.44
N LEU A 6 -62.07 0.95 26.93
CA LEU A 6 -61.33 -0.23 26.44
C LEU A 6 -60.42 0.11 25.24
N LYS A 7 -60.87 1.03 24.36
CA LYS A 7 -60.09 1.50 23.21
C LYS A 7 -58.93 2.40 23.64
N GLU A 8 -59.11 3.16 24.71
CA GLU A 8 -58.07 4.03 25.28
C GLU A 8 -56.94 3.19 25.92
N GLU A 9 -57.29 2.14 26.67
CA GLU A 9 -56.33 1.19 27.24
C GLU A 9 -55.54 0.42 26.16
N GLU A 10 -56.20 0.00 25.08
CA GLU A 10 -55.54 -0.67 23.95
C GLU A 10 -54.54 0.24 23.21
N LEU A 11 -54.86 1.54 23.10
CA LEU A 11 -53.96 2.53 22.50
C LEU A 11 -52.75 2.81 23.40
N VAL A 12 -52.95 2.87 24.72
CA VAL A 12 -51.86 3.06 25.69
C VAL A 12 -50.90 1.86 25.67
N GLU A 13 -51.40 0.63 25.61
CA GLU A 13 -50.55 -0.56 25.53
C GLU A 13 -49.78 -0.66 24.20
N LYS A 14 -50.40 -0.30 23.07
CA LYS A 14 -49.69 -0.20 21.78
C LYS A 14 -48.62 0.88 21.80
N ALA A 15 -48.91 2.04 22.38
CA ALA A 15 -47.95 3.14 22.52
C ALA A 15 -46.76 2.74 23.40
N LYS A 16 -47.01 2.03 24.50
CA LYS A 16 -45.97 1.53 25.42
C LYS A 16 -45.07 0.49 24.75
N LYS A 17 -45.63 -0.44 23.96
CA LYS A 17 -44.86 -1.42 23.17
C LYS A 17 -44.03 -0.75 22.08
N MET A 18 -44.60 0.23 21.36
CA MET A 18 -43.86 1.00 20.36
C MET A 18 -42.72 1.79 21.00
N ALA A 19 -42.96 2.44 22.14
CA ALA A 19 -41.91 3.14 22.89
C ALA A 19 -40.79 2.18 23.35
N TRP A 20 -41.16 0.97 23.81
CA TRP A 20 -40.19 -0.07 24.18
C TRP A 20 -39.35 -0.55 22.99
N HIS A 21 -39.96 -0.75 21.82
CA HIS A 21 -39.24 -1.12 20.61
C HIS A 21 -38.31 0.00 20.12
N LEU A 22 -38.74 1.25 20.21
CA LEU A 22 -37.92 2.42 19.86
C LEU A 22 -36.74 2.59 20.81
N LEU A 23 -36.93 2.36 22.11
CA LEU A 23 -35.85 2.37 23.11
C LEU A 23 -34.87 1.21 22.90
N ALA A 24 -35.35 0.01 22.59
CA ALA A 24 -34.48 -1.12 22.29
C ALA A 24 -33.65 -0.90 21.00
N ALA A 25 -34.27 -0.32 19.97
CA ALA A 25 -33.58 0.02 18.72
C ALA A 25 -32.51 1.10 18.92
N SER A 26 -32.79 2.15 19.71
CA SER A 26 -31.81 3.20 19.99
C SER A 26 -30.63 2.73 20.84
N VAL A 27 -30.86 1.84 21.82
CA VAL A 27 -29.78 1.18 22.57
C VAL A 27 -28.95 0.26 21.67
N GLY A 28 -29.58 -0.47 20.74
CA GLY A 28 -28.90 -1.28 19.74
C GLY A 28 -27.97 -0.46 18.83
N LEU A 29 -28.41 0.72 18.37
CA LEU A 29 -27.58 1.63 17.56
C LEU A 29 -26.39 2.21 18.34
N LEU A 30 -26.54 2.51 19.63
CA LEU A 30 -25.47 3.05 20.48
C LEU A 30 -24.39 2.01 20.82
N ALA A 31 -24.73 0.71 20.88
CA ALA A 31 -23.75 -0.35 21.13
C ALA A 31 -22.85 -0.62 19.90
N LEU A 32 -23.37 -0.42 18.69
CA LEU A 32 -22.64 -0.63 17.44
C LEU A 32 -21.58 0.45 17.18
N SER A 33 -21.72 1.66 17.73
CA SER A 33 -20.76 2.76 17.51
C SER A 33 -19.45 2.59 18.28
N GLN A 34 -19.39 1.70 19.29
CA GLN A 34 -18.18 1.48 20.08
C GLN A 34 -17.18 0.50 19.43
N LEU A 35 -17.59 -0.28 18.41
CA LEU A 35 -16.69 -1.20 17.70
C LEU A 35 -15.71 -0.49 16.76
N ALA A 36 -15.95 0.77 16.41
CA ALA A 36 -15.05 1.56 15.58
C ALA A 36 -14.08 2.40 16.45
N HIS A 37 -13.27 1.74 17.28
CA HIS A 37 -12.12 2.41 17.88
C HIS A 37 -11.04 2.56 16.80
N ALA A 38 -10.94 3.76 16.24
CA ALA A 38 -9.75 4.14 15.50
C ALA A 38 -8.61 4.31 16.51
N ASP A 39 -7.51 3.57 16.33
CA ASP A 39 -6.30 3.76 17.15
C ASP A 39 -5.91 5.23 17.14
N SER A 40 -5.57 5.73 18.33
CA SER A 40 -5.04 7.07 18.45
C SER A 40 -3.76 7.20 17.62
N LEU A 41 -3.49 8.41 17.12
CA LEU A 41 -2.27 8.67 16.38
C LEU A 41 -1.01 8.38 17.23
N ASP A 42 -1.11 8.52 18.55
CA ASP A 42 -0.02 8.25 19.49
C ASP A 42 0.27 6.74 19.64
N GLU A 43 -0.76 5.90 19.67
CA GLU A 43 -0.59 4.44 19.63
C GLU A 43 0.07 3.98 18.32
N GLN A 44 -0.35 4.54 17.19
CA GLN A 44 0.27 4.24 15.89
C GLN A 44 1.74 4.69 15.84
N ARG A 45 2.07 5.87 16.38
CA ARG A 45 3.48 6.33 16.52
C ARG A 45 4.30 5.38 17.39
N SER A 46 3.74 4.91 18.50
CA SER A 46 4.41 3.95 19.39
C SER A 46 4.71 2.65 18.66
N ARG A 47 3.72 2.07 17.96
CA ARG A 47 3.94 0.85 17.15
C ARG A 47 4.92 1.07 16.01
N TYR A 48 4.92 2.24 15.38
CA TYR A 48 5.90 2.58 14.35
C TYR A 48 7.34 2.65 14.90
N ALA A 49 7.53 3.14 16.13
CA ALA A 49 8.84 3.09 16.78
C ALA A 49 9.25 1.63 17.10
N GLN A 50 8.32 0.82 17.61
CA GLN A 50 8.55 -0.59 17.93
C GLN A 50 8.93 -1.41 16.69
N ILE A 51 8.19 -1.26 15.58
CA ILE A 51 8.48 -2.02 14.35
C ILE A 51 9.85 -1.65 13.78
N LYS A 52 10.25 -0.37 13.84
CA LYS A 52 11.59 0.04 13.41
C LYS A 52 12.66 -0.64 14.25
N GLN A 53 12.52 -0.63 15.58
CA GLN A 53 13.46 -1.28 16.48
C GLN A 53 13.53 -2.79 16.25
N ALA A 54 12.39 -3.46 16.09
CA ALA A 54 12.32 -4.88 15.77
C ALA A 54 13.05 -5.20 14.45
N TRP A 55 12.84 -4.38 13.42
CA TRP A 55 13.48 -4.53 12.12
C TRP A 55 15.00 -4.35 12.19
N ASP A 56 15.46 -3.33 12.93
CA ASP A 56 16.88 -3.05 13.12
C ASP A 56 17.58 -4.19 13.91
N ASN A 57 16.84 -4.87 14.79
CA ASN A 57 17.29 -6.05 15.53
C ASN A 57 17.05 -7.39 14.79
N ARG A 58 16.59 -7.37 13.53
CA ARG A 58 16.25 -8.55 12.73
C ARG A 58 15.19 -9.48 13.34
N GLN A 59 14.29 -8.94 14.16
CA GLN A 59 13.13 -9.65 14.71
C GLN A 59 11.98 -9.65 13.68
N ILE A 60 12.13 -10.44 12.62
CA ILE A 60 11.24 -10.41 11.45
C ILE A 60 9.83 -10.90 11.79
N ASP A 61 9.69 -11.84 12.71
CA ASP A 61 8.42 -12.30 13.27
C ASP A 61 7.61 -11.15 13.89
N VAL A 62 8.28 -10.27 14.65
CA VAL A 62 7.67 -9.08 15.23
C VAL A 62 7.33 -8.05 14.16
N VAL A 63 8.19 -7.88 13.15
CA VAL A 63 7.92 -7.01 12.00
C VAL A 63 6.65 -7.45 11.28
N ASP A 64 6.54 -8.72 10.93
CA ASP A 64 5.40 -9.28 10.20
C ASP A 64 4.09 -9.14 11.00
N GLN A 65 4.14 -9.29 12.33
CA GLN A 65 3.00 -9.06 13.21
C GLN A 65 2.59 -7.58 13.26
N LEU A 66 3.55 -6.66 13.30
CA LEU A 66 3.28 -5.23 13.44
C LEU A 66 2.89 -4.55 12.12
N MET A 67 3.40 -5.00 10.97
CA MET A 67 3.14 -4.44 9.65
C MET A 67 1.64 -4.16 9.38
N PRO A 68 0.72 -5.14 9.45
CA PRO A 68 -0.68 -4.91 9.11
C PRO A 68 -1.38 -3.90 10.05
N THR A 69 -0.90 -3.75 11.28
CA THR A 69 -1.46 -2.81 12.28
C THR A 69 -1.17 -1.34 11.99
N LEU A 70 -0.30 -1.06 11.01
CA LEU A 70 0.13 0.28 10.63
C LEU A 70 -0.41 0.72 9.27
N SER A 71 -1.30 -0.05 8.64
CA SER A 71 -1.79 0.22 7.26
C SER A 71 -2.43 1.60 7.07
N THR A 72 -2.99 2.20 8.11
CA THR A 72 -3.58 3.55 8.11
C THR A 72 -2.62 4.65 8.58
N TYR A 73 -1.42 4.31 9.03
CA TYR A 73 -0.45 5.26 9.52
C TYR A 73 0.25 5.98 8.36
N PRO A 74 0.40 7.32 8.37
CA PRO A 74 0.93 8.06 7.22
C PRO A 74 2.32 7.64 6.72
N LEU A 75 3.16 7.05 7.58
CA LEU A 75 4.49 6.57 7.21
C LEU A 75 4.55 5.10 6.79
N TYR A 76 3.41 4.40 6.74
CA TYR A 76 3.35 3.01 6.30
C TYR A 76 4.00 2.74 4.94
N PRO A 77 3.88 3.62 3.91
CA PRO A 77 4.58 3.40 2.64
C PRO A 77 6.11 3.32 2.75
N TYR A 78 6.71 3.92 3.79
CA TYR A 78 8.15 3.78 4.03
C TYR A 78 8.52 2.38 4.56
N LEU A 79 7.63 1.75 5.34
CA LEU A 79 7.83 0.37 5.79
C LEU A 79 7.68 -0.61 4.62
N GLN A 80 6.67 -0.41 3.78
CA GLN A 80 6.51 -1.19 2.54
C GLN A 80 7.72 -1.05 1.62
N TYR A 81 8.24 0.18 1.45
CA TYR A 81 9.47 0.41 0.71
C TYR A 81 10.63 -0.42 1.26
N ARG A 82 10.86 -0.36 2.58
CA ARG A 82 11.92 -1.13 3.25
C ARG A 82 11.76 -2.63 3.00
N GLN A 83 10.55 -3.17 3.18
CA GLN A 83 10.24 -4.58 2.90
C GLN A 83 10.60 -5.00 1.48
N ILE A 84 10.20 -4.19 0.49
CA ILE A 84 10.48 -4.45 -0.92
C ILE A 84 11.99 -4.39 -1.18
N THR A 85 12.70 -3.41 -0.61
CA THR A 85 14.12 -3.22 -0.89
C THR A 85 15.05 -4.17 -0.15
N ASP A 86 14.66 -4.66 1.03
CA ASP A 86 15.45 -5.61 1.82
C ASP A 86 15.66 -6.94 1.08
N ASP A 87 14.69 -7.33 0.24
CA ASP A 87 14.76 -8.53 -0.59
C ASP A 87 14.54 -8.21 -2.08
N LEU A 88 15.04 -7.06 -2.54
CA LEU A 88 14.76 -6.57 -3.89
C LEU A 88 15.10 -7.59 -4.96
N MET A 89 16.11 -8.43 -4.75
CA MET A 89 16.58 -9.44 -5.69
C MET A 89 15.59 -10.58 -5.98
N ASN A 90 14.66 -10.82 -5.06
CA ASN A 90 13.63 -11.85 -5.22
C ASN A 90 12.25 -11.25 -5.47
N GLN A 91 12.12 -9.91 -5.47
CA GLN A 91 10.84 -9.25 -5.72
C GLN A 91 10.34 -9.49 -7.17
N PRO A 92 9.06 -9.87 -7.34
CA PRO A 92 8.40 -9.85 -8.64
C PRO A 92 8.19 -8.42 -9.16
N ALA A 93 8.29 -8.24 -10.47
CA ALA A 93 8.07 -6.94 -11.11
C ALA A 93 6.69 -6.33 -10.80
N LEU A 94 5.65 -7.17 -10.67
CA LEU A 94 4.30 -6.73 -10.33
C LEU A 94 4.22 -6.07 -8.94
N VAL A 95 4.91 -6.63 -7.93
CA VAL A 95 4.93 -6.09 -6.57
C VAL A 95 5.55 -4.69 -6.57
N VAL A 96 6.70 -4.56 -7.21
CA VAL A 96 7.42 -3.28 -7.32
C VAL A 96 6.62 -2.25 -8.11
N LYS A 97 6.02 -2.66 -9.23
CA LYS A 97 5.18 -1.79 -10.06
C LYS A 97 3.98 -1.26 -9.27
N ASN A 98 3.25 -2.15 -8.60
CA ASN A 98 2.08 -1.78 -7.81
C ASN A 98 2.45 -0.79 -6.68
N PHE A 99 3.59 -1.01 -6.02
CA PHE A 99 4.06 -0.09 -4.99
C PHE A 99 4.40 1.30 -5.55
N ILE A 100 5.11 1.37 -6.68
CA ILE A 100 5.45 2.65 -7.34
C ILE A 100 4.19 3.40 -7.76
N ASP A 101 3.25 2.71 -8.39
CA ASP A 101 2.01 3.31 -8.91
C ASP A 101 1.08 3.78 -7.79
N ALA A 102 1.05 3.06 -6.66
CA ALA A 102 0.30 3.46 -5.47
C ALA A 102 0.91 4.66 -4.72
N ASN A 103 2.19 4.99 -4.96
CA ASN A 103 2.93 5.99 -4.19
C ASN A 103 3.66 7.04 -5.07
N PRO A 104 2.95 7.76 -5.97
CA PRO A 104 3.59 8.64 -6.95
C PRO A 104 4.31 9.86 -6.35
N THR A 105 3.90 10.30 -5.16
CA THR A 105 4.49 11.45 -4.45
C THR A 105 5.58 11.06 -3.47
N LEU A 106 5.76 9.75 -3.19
CA LEU A 106 6.73 9.25 -2.21
C LEU A 106 8.16 9.34 -2.79
N PRO A 107 9.08 10.13 -2.20
CA PRO A 107 10.42 10.31 -2.75
C PRO A 107 11.19 9.00 -3.01
N PRO A 108 11.25 8.01 -2.08
CA PRO A 108 11.95 6.76 -2.36
C PRO A 108 11.32 5.93 -3.48
N ALA A 109 9.98 6.00 -3.69
CA ALA A 109 9.30 5.31 -4.79
C ALA A 109 9.74 5.83 -6.17
N ARG A 110 10.02 7.14 -6.30
CA ARG A 110 10.51 7.74 -7.56
C ARG A 110 11.83 7.11 -8.01
N SER A 111 12.75 6.89 -7.06
CA SER A 111 14.04 6.27 -7.35
C SER A 111 13.98 4.74 -7.53
N LEU A 112 12.93 4.10 -6.99
CA LEU A 112 12.77 2.65 -7.02
C LEU A 112 12.62 2.09 -8.43
N ARG A 113 11.98 2.83 -9.34
CA ARG A 113 11.83 2.42 -10.75
C ARG A 113 13.20 2.15 -11.39
N SER A 114 14.11 3.12 -11.31
CA SER A 114 15.48 2.98 -11.81
C SER A 114 16.26 1.87 -11.10
N ARG A 115 16.16 1.79 -9.77
CA ARG A 115 16.81 0.72 -8.99
C ARG A 115 16.35 -0.66 -9.43
N PHE A 116 15.06 -0.84 -9.69
CA PHE A 116 14.52 -2.13 -10.12
C PHE A 116 14.87 -2.45 -11.58
N VAL A 117 14.97 -1.45 -12.47
CA VAL A 117 15.55 -1.66 -13.81
C VAL A 117 16.98 -2.20 -13.72
N ASN A 118 17.82 -1.62 -12.86
CA ASN A 118 19.18 -2.12 -12.65
C ASN A 118 19.19 -3.52 -12.05
N GLU A 119 18.27 -3.82 -11.13
CA GLU A 119 18.12 -5.17 -10.57
C GLU A 119 17.70 -6.19 -11.64
N LEU A 120 16.73 -5.87 -12.51
CA LEU A 120 16.35 -6.75 -13.63
C LEU A 120 17.52 -6.97 -14.61
N ALA A 121 18.34 -5.93 -14.84
CA ALA A 121 19.56 -6.05 -15.63
C ALA A 121 20.60 -6.97 -14.94
N ARG A 122 20.77 -6.85 -13.61
CA ARG A 122 21.62 -7.76 -12.82
C ARG A 122 21.16 -9.21 -12.93
N ARG A 123 19.85 -9.45 -13.04
CA ARG A 123 19.25 -10.77 -13.29
C ARG A 123 19.34 -11.21 -14.76
N SER A 124 19.85 -10.36 -15.66
CA SER A 124 19.82 -10.57 -17.11
C SER A 124 18.40 -10.80 -17.69
N ASP A 125 17.37 -10.32 -16.99
CA ASP A 125 15.98 -10.42 -17.42
C ASP A 125 15.64 -9.28 -18.39
N TRP A 126 16.18 -9.34 -19.61
CA TRP A 126 16.04 -8.27 -20.60
C TRP A 126 14.60 -8.06 -21.05
N ARG A 127 13.82 -9.14 -21.17
CA ARG A 127 12.41 -9.05 -21.54
C ARG A 127 11.58 -8.48 -20.40
N GLY A 128 11.80 -8.94 -19.17
CA GLY A 128 11.12 -8.41 -17.99
C GLY A 128 11.49 -6.95 -17.72
N LEU A 129 12.74 -6.54 -17.96
CA LEU A 129 13.18 -5.15 -17.88
C LEU A 129 12.36 -4.25 -18.81
N LEU A 130 12.24 -4.63 -20.09
CA LEU A 130 11.48 -3.85 -21.07
C LEU A 130 9.96 -3.90 -20.85
N ALA A 131 9.45 -4.98 -20.25
CA ALA A 131 8.05 -5.06 -19.83
C ALA A 131 7.77 -4.17 -18.60
N PHE A 132 8.70 -4.10 -17.65
CA PHE A 132 8.58 -3.29 -16.44
C PHE A 132 8.77 -1.79 -16.72
N SER A 133 9.74 -1.45 -17.57
CA SER A 133 10.04 -0.08 -18.01
C SER A 133 9.94 0.00 -19.55
N PRO A 134 8.72 0.11 -20.11
CA PRO A 134 8.53 0.25 -21.55
C PRO A 134 9.10 1.58 -22.07
N ASP A 135 9.11 2.61 -21.21
CA ASP A 135 9.70 3.91 -21.48
C ASP A 135 11.12 4.01 -20.92
N LYS A 136 11.90 4.94 -21.48
CA LYS A 136 13.27 5.23 -21.05
C LYS A 136 13.31 5.62 -19.56
N PRO A 137 14.11 4.95 -18.72
CA PRO A 137 14.24 5.29 -17.30
C PRO A 137 15.01 6.60 -17.09
N THR A 138 14.96 7.14 -15.88
CA THR A 138 15.49 8.48 -15.58
C THR A 138 17.00 8.50 -15.35
N SER A 139 17.52 7.63 -14.48
CA SER A 139 18.95 7.58 -14.17
C SER A 139 19.79 7.05 -15.34
N THR A 140 20.96 7.64 -15.59
CA THR A 140 21.91 7.23 -16.65
C THR A 140 22.23 5.74 -16.63
N GLU A 141 22.54 5.16 -15.46
CA GLU A 141 22.83 3.73 -15.32
C GLU A 141 21.67 2.85 -15.82
N ALA A 142 20.44 3.16 -15.38
CA ALA A 142 19.25 2.45 -15.86
C ALA A 142 19.01 2.66 -17.36
N GLN A 143 19.37 3.82 -17.92
CA GLN A 143 19.30 4.04 -19.37
C GLN A 143 20.29 3.16 -20.13
N CYS A 144 21.52 3.00 -19.62
CA CYS A 144 22.50 2.06 -20.19
C CYS A 144 21.92 0.63 -20.20
N ASN A 145 21.38 0.18 -19.07
CA ASN A 145 20.75 -1.12 -18.94
C ASN A 145 19.53 -1.29 -19.86
N TYR A 146 18.70 -0.26 -20.00
CA TYR A 146 17.55 -0.25 -20.90
C TYR A 146 17.98 -0.42 -22.37
N TYR A 147 18.97 0.33 -22.84
CA TYR A 147 19.44 0.18 -24.23
C TYR A 147 20.20 -1.14 -24.45
N TYR A 148 20.90 -1.65 -23.43
CA TYR A 148 21.47 -2.99 -23.50
C TYR A 148 20.39 -4.08 -23.59
N ALA A 149 19.29 -3.93 -22.85
CA ALA A 149 18.13 -4.82 -22.94
C ALA A 149 17.51 -4.77 -24.33
N LYS A 150 17.33 -3.57 -24.92
CA LYS A 150 16.87 -3.37 -26.30
C LYS A 150 17.74 -4.13 -27.30
N LEU A 151 19.07 -3.99 -27.20
CA LEU A 151 20.01 -4.73 -28.04
C LEU A 151 19.85 -6.25 -27.87
N SER A 152 19.75 -6.71 -26.63
CA SER A 152 19.63 -8.14 -26.26
C SER A 152 18.35 -8.80 -26.80
N VAL A 153 17.30 -8.02 -27.08
CA VAL A 153 16.05 -8.52 -27.68
C VAL A 153 15.92 -8.20 -29.19
N GLY A 154 17.01 -7.76 -29.84
CA GLY A 154 17.05 -7.52 -31.28
C GLY A 154 16.57 -6.13 -31.73
N GLN A 155 16.29 -5.21 -30.80
CA GLN A 155 15.91 -3.82 -31.11
C GLN A 155 17.15 -2.93 -31.32
N SER A 156 18.05 -3.38 -32.20
CA SER A 156 19.40 -2.80 -32.37
C SER A 156 19.40 -1.33 -32.76
N GLN A 157 18.48 -0.90 -33.64
CA GLN A 157 18.43 0.50 -34.10
C GLN A 157 18.17 1.47 -32.94
N GLU A 158 17.21 1.15 -32.06
CA GLU A 158 16.90 1.98 -30.89
C GLU A 158 18.03 1.92 -29.87
N ALA A 159 18.62 0.73 -29.65
CA ALA A 159 19.76 0.55 -28.76
C ALA A 159 20.96 1.41 -29.16
N TRP A 160 21.36 1.39 -30.43
CA TRP A 160 22.50 2.18 -30.91
C TRP A 160 22.24 3.68 -30.91
N SER A 161 21.01 4.11 -31.22
CA SER A 161 20.61 5.51 -31.11
C SER A 161 20.75 6.00 -29.65
N GLY A 162 20.23 5.21 -28.70
CA GLY A 162 20.34 5.49 -27.27
C GLY A 162 21.77 5.48 -26.75
N ALA A 163 22.57 4.48 -27.13
CA ALA A 163 23.97 4.37 -26.78
C ALA A 163 24.78 5.58 -27.29
N LYS A 164 24.54 6.02 -28.53
CA LYS A 164 25.17 7.23 -29.09
C LYS A 164 24.80 8.48 -28.29
N ALA A 165 23.53 8.63 -27.91
CA ALA A 165 23.08 9.76 -27.11
C ALA A 165 23.77 9.79 -25.73
N LEU A 166 23.89 8.64 -25.06
CA LEU A 166 24.56 8.53 -23.77
C LEU A 166 26.09 8.76 -23.86
N TRP A 167 26.73 8.27 -24.92
CA TRP A 167 28.16 8.45 -25.16
C TRP A 167 28.56 9.93 -25.30
N LEU A 168 27.70 10.74 -25.93
CA LEU A 168 27.94 12.18 -26.15
C LEU A 168 27.70 13.04 -24.89
N THR A 169 27.18 12.46 -23.81
CA THR A 169 26.90 13.16 -22.54
C THR A 169 27.78 12.67 -21.39
N GLY A 170 28.79 11.84 -21.68
CA GLY A 170 29.69 11.23 -20.70
C GLY A 170 30.44 12.24 -19.84
#